data_AF-A0A969SGF6-F1
#
_entry.id   AF-A0A969SGF6-F1
#
_cell.length_a   1.000
_cell.length_b   1.000
_cell.length_c   1.000
_cell.angle_alpha   90.00
_cell.angle_beta   90.00
_cell.angle_gamma   90.00
#
_symmetry.space_group_name_H-M   'P 1'
#
loop_
_entity.id
_entity.type
_entity.pdbx_description
1 polymer ?
#
loop_
_entity_poly.entity_id
_entity_poly.type
_entity_poly.pdbx_seq_one_letter_code
_entity_poly.pdbx_strand_id
1 'polypeptide(L)'
;MLDRLIGQASRLSREGPFSPPPAMAAMIGCTRTDLVSVLRALGYRSKFEGNSMQFCRPARRRNKAKERTDHHRQSSGNPDSPFALLETIKTTQ
;
A
#
# COMPACT_ATOMS: atom_id res chain seq x y z
N MET A 1 -9.89 -15.46 -13.43
CA MET A 1 -10.73 -15.93 -12.29
C MET A 1 -10.53 -15.06 -11.05
N LEU A 2 -9.29 -14.86 -10.58
CA LEU A 2 -8.99 -14.02 -9.42
C LEU A 2 -9.47 -12.56 -9.56
N ASP A 3 -9.42 -12.00 -10.76
CA ASP A 3 -9.92 -10.65 -11.05
C ASP A 3 -11.42 -10.48 -10.71
N ARG A 4 -12.26 -11.47 -11.03
CA ARG A 4 -13.69 -11.46 -10.68
C ARG A 4 -13.91 -11.51 -9.16
N LEU A 5 -13.10 -12.29 -8.44
CA LEU A 5 -13.12 -12.31 -6.98
C LEU A 5 -12.77 -10.94 -6.40
N ILE A 6 -11.72 -10.30 -6.91
CA ILE A 6 -11.28 -8.96 -6.48
C ILE A 6 -12.38 -7.94 -6.74
N GLY A 7 -13.02 -7.98 -7.91
CA GLY A 7 -14.13 -7.10 -8.26
C GLY A 7 -15.32 -7.25 -7.31
N GLN A 8 -15.74 -8.49 -7.02
CA GLN A 8 -16.82 -8.75 -6.06
C GLN A 8 -16.44 -8.34 -4.62
N ALA A 9 -15.25 -8.70 -4.15
CA ALA A 9 -14.76 -8.33 -2.83
C ALA A 9 -14.68 -6.81 -2.67
N SER A 10 -14.22 -6.11 -3.71
CA SER A 10 -14.14 -4.65 -3.71
C SER A 10 -15.52 -4.00 -3.68
N ARG A 11 -16.53 -4.58 -4.32
CA ARG A 11 -17.89 -4.07 -4.31
C ARG A 11 -18.53 -4.24 -2.93
N LEU A 12 -18.49 -5.45 -2.38
CA LEU A 12 -19.01 -5.74 -1.03
C LEU A 12 -18.32 -4.89 0.04
N SER A 13 -17.00 -4.75 -0.06
CA SER A 13 -16.23 -3.94 0.87
C SER A 13 -16.47 -2.44 0.79
N ARG A 14 -17.04 -1.93 -0.32
CA ARG A 14 -17.45 -0.52 -0.44
C ARG A 14 -18.76 -0.26 0.31
N GLU A 15 -19.65 -1.25 0.32
CA GLU A 15 -20.94 -1.19 1.02
C GLU A 15 -20.76 -1.32 2.54
N GLY A 16 -19.72 -2.04 2.99
CA GLY A 16 -19.35 -2.09 4.40
C GLY A 16 -18.54 -3.35 4.75
N PRO A 17 -18.42 -3.65 6.05
CA PRO A 17 -17.99 -4.97 6.50
C PRO A 17 -18.88 -6.06 5.91
N PHE A 18 -18.30 -7.10 5.32
CA PHE A 18 -19.06 -8.15 4.65
C PHE A 18 -18.61 -9.55 5.07
N SER A 19 -19.55 -10.49 5.09
CA SER A 19 -19.24 -11.92 5.23
C SER A 19 -19.10 -12.53 3.83
N PRO A 20 -17.96 -13.17 3.48
CA PRO A 20 -17.74 -13.69 2.15
C PRO A 20 -18.74 -14.83 1.84
N PRO A 21 -19.58 -14.68 0.80
CA PRO A 21 -20.56 -15.70 0.45
C PRO A 21 -19.87 -16.98 -0.04
N PRO A 22 -20.46 -18.17 0.17
CA PRO A 22 -19.89 -19.45 -0.28
C PRO A 22 -19.59 -19.50 -1.78
N ALA A 23 -20.39 -18.79 -2.59
CA ALA A 23 -20.17 -18.67 -4.03
C ALA A 23 -18.79 -18.09 -4.39
N MET A 24 -18.20 -17.23 -3.55
CA MET A 24 -16.85 -16.72 -3.79
C MET A 24 -15.78 -17.80 -3.70
N ALA A 25 -15.94 -18.75 -2.78
CA ALA A 25 -15.02 -19.88 -2.65
C ALA A 25 -15.11 -20.78 -3.90
N ALA A 26 -16.33 -21.02 -4.37
CA ALA A 26 -16.59 -21.79 -5.59
C ALA A 26 -15.98 -21.14 -6.85
N MET A 27 -15.97 -19.81 -6.96
CA MET A 27 -15.38 -19.10 -8.11
C MET A 27 -13.88 -19.33 -8.29
N ILE A 28 -13.16 -19.59 -7.19
CA ILE A 28 -11.72 -19.87 -7.21
C ILE A 28 -11.41 -21.35 -7.00
N GLY A 29 -12.43 -22.19 -6.84
CA GLY A 29 -12.27 -23.63 -6.61
C GLY A 29 -11.58 -23.96 -5.27
N CYS A 30 -11.78 -23.14 -4.25
CA CYS A 30 -11.12 -23.32 -2.95
C CYS A 30 -12.14 -23.55 -1.83
N THR A 31 -11.67 -24.03 -0.67
CA THR A 31 -12.51 -24.15 0.51
C THR A 31 -12.79 -22.78 1.15
N ARG A 32 -13.76 -22.71 2.06
CA ARG A 32 -14.04 -21.48 2.81
C ARG A 32 -12.85 -21.03 3.65
N THR A 33 -12.09 -21.98 4.20
CA THR A 33 -10.88 -21.70 4.99
C THR A 33 -9.80 -21.09 4.10
N ASP A 34 -9.61 -21.63 2.90
CA ASP A 34 -8.65 -21.08 1.93
C ASP A 34 -9.06 -19.69 1.44
N LEU A 35 -10.35 -19.46 1.24
CA LEU A 35 -10.87 -18.13 0.86
C LEU A 35 -10.49 -17.06 1.90
N VAL A 36 -10.53 -17.38 3.19
CA VAL A 36 -10.08 -16.47 4.26
C VAL A 36 -8.60 -16.12 4.09
N SER A 37 -7.76 -17.11 3.82
CA SER A 37 -6.32 -16.93 3.59
C SER A 37 -6.05 -16.08 2.35
N VAL A 38 -6.79 -16.31 1.26
CA VAL A 38 -6.72 -15.53 0.02
C VAL A 38 -7.12 -14.07 0.25
N LEU A 39 -8.24 -13.82 0.94
CA LEU A 39 -8.68 -12.45 1.26
C LEU A 39 -7.67 -11.71 2.14
N ARG A 40 -7.05 -12.41 3.11
CA ARG A 40 -5.95 -11.84 3.91
C ARG A 40 -4.73 -11.52 3.07
N ALA A 41 -4.34 -12.40 2.14
CA ALA A 41 -3.22 -12.17 1.23
C ALA A 41 -3.48 -10.98 0.27
N LEU A 42 -4.75 -10.76 -0.12
CA LEU A 42 -5.19 -9.58 -0.87
C LEU A 42 -5.23 -8.30 -0.02
N GLY A 43 -4.95 -8.39 1.28
CA GLY A 43 -4.85 -7.27 2.21
C GLY A 43 -6.14 -6.91 2.94
N TYR A 44 -7.23 -7.66 2.76
CA TYR A 44 -8.46 -7.44 3.52
C TYR A 44 -8.26 -7.77 4.99
N ARG A 45 -8.89 -6.99 5.87
CA ARG A 45 -8.85 -7.23 7.31
C ARG A 45 -10.07 -8.03 7.73
N SER A 46 -9.87 -9.07 8.52
CA SER A 46 -10.96 -9.84 9.12
C SER A 46 -11.23 -9.34 10.54
N LYS A 47 -12.51 -9.13 10.88
CA LYS A 47 -12.98 -8.88 12.25
C LYS A 47 -14.01 -9.97 12.60
N PHE A 48 -13.89 -10.54 13.79
CA PHE A 48 -14.96 -11.37 14.33
C PHE A 48 -16.00 -10.46 14.96
N GLU A 49 -17.24 -10.54 14.48
CA GLU A 49 -18.37 -9.82 15.05
C GLU A 49 -19.47 -10.84 15.39
N GLY A 50 -19.67 -11.06 16.69
CA GLY A 50 -20.53 -12.12 17.21
C GLY A 50 -20.06 -13.50 16.76
N ASN A 51 -20.91 -14.21 16.01
CA ASN A 51 -20.66 -15.56 15.48
C ASN A 51 -20.22 -15.56 14.00
N SER A 52 -19.93 -14.40 13.41
CA SER A 52 -19.62 -14.26 11.99
C SER A 52 -18.30 -13.54 11.75
N MET A 53 -17.50 -14.07 10.82
CA MET A 53 -16.25 -13.45 10.38
C MET A 53 -16.56 -12.47 9.26
N GLN A 54 -16.35 -11.18 9.52
CA GLN A 54 -16.54 -10.12 8.55
C GLN A 54 -15.20 -9.62 8.02
N PHE A 55 -15.20 -9.16 6.77
CA PHE A 55 -14.05 -8.59 6.10
C PHE A 55 -14.30 -7.13 5.77
N CYS A 56 -13.28 -6.32 6.04
CA CYS A 56 -13.27 -4.89 5.77
C CYS A 56 -12.19 -4.56 4.75
N ARG A 57 -12.35 -3.37 4.16
CA ARG A 57 -11.49 -2.86 3.08
C ARG A 57 -10.01 -3.00 3.43
N PRO A 58 -9.17 -3.39 2.45
CA PRO A 58 -7.74 -3.36 2.65
C PRO A 58 -7.35 -1.95 3.09
N ALA A 59 -6.65 -1.86 4.22
CA ALA A 59 -6.10 -0.60 4.68
C ALA A 59 -5.21 -0.10 3.54
N ARG A 60 -5.57 1.03 2.91
CA ARG A 60 -4.67 1.68 1.97
C ARG A 60 -3.37 1.85 2.71
N ARG A 61 -2.30 1.21 2.21
CA ARG A 61 -0.95 1.50 2.67
C ARG A 61 -0.75 2.98 2.37
N ARG A 62 -0.99 3.82 3.37
CA ARG A 62 -0.46 5.17 3.38
C ARG A 62 1.03 4.91 3.37
N ASN A 63 1.64 5.03 2.19
CA ASN A 63 3.09 5.09 2.09
C ASN A 63 3.45 6.16 3.12
N LYS A 64 3.99 5.74 4.26
CA LYS A 64 4.76 6.63 5.09
C LYS A 64 5.94 6.97 4.19
N ALA A 65 5.75 7.97 3.34
CA ALA A 65 6.84 8.75 2.82
C ALA A 65 7.63 9.07 4.08
N LYS A 66 8.78 8.41 4.23
CA LYS A 66 9.75 8.80 5.24
C LYS A 66 9.95 10.27 4.98
N GLU A 67 9.44 11.12 5.88
CA GLU A 67 10.08 12.39 6.16
C GLU A 67 11.52 12.03 6.49
N ARG A 68 12.34 11.97 5.44
CA ARG A 68 13.75 12.27 5.54
C ARG A 68 13.73 13.77 5.71
N THR A 69 13.62 14.18 6.97
CA THR A 69 13.85 15.53 7.41
C THR A 69 15.10 16.05 6.70
N ASP A 70 14.93 17.19 6.07
CA ASP A 70 15.90 18.07 5.41
C ASP A 70 17.28 18.12 6.07
N HIS A 71 18.08 17.07 5.87
CA HIS A 71 19.53 17.12 6.01
C HIS A 71 20.24 17.22 4.65
N HIS A 72 19.51 17.67 3.61
CA HIS A 72 20.12 18.26 2.43
C HIS A 72 20.37 19.75 2.73
N ARG A 73 21.21 20.03 3.73
CA ARG A 73 22.60 20.43 3.47
C ARG A 73 22.62 21.52 2.41
N GLN A 74 22.49 22.75 2.90
CA GLN A 74 23.13 23.91 2.31
C GLN A 74 24.53 23.49 1.85
N SER A 75 24.67 23.22 0.56
CA SER A 75 25.98 23.13 -0.07
C SER A 75 26.39 24.54 -0.43
N SER A 76 26.63 25.39 0.57
CA SER A 76 27.60 26.45 0.38
C SER A 76 28.92 25.73 0.15
N GLY A 77 29.42 25.76 -1.08
CA GLY A 77 30.65 25.09 -1.46
C GLY A 77 31.73 25.33 -0.42
N ASN A 78 32.38 24.26 0.05
CA ASN A 78 33.51 24.41 0.96
C ASN A 78 34.55 25.27 0.23
N PRO A 79 34.97 26.42 0.80
CA PRO A 79 35.92 27.33 0.16
C PRO A 79 37.30 26.67 -0.02
N ASP A 80 37.56 25.57 0.70
CA ASP A 80 38.79 24.77 0.64
C ASP A 80 38.67 23.57 -0.32
N SER A 81 37.57 23.49 -1.07
CA SER A 81 37.43 22.47 -2.12
C SER A 81 38.30 22.84 -3.32
N PRO A 82 39.07 21.89 -3.89
CA PRO A 82 39.87 22.14 -5.09
C PRO A 82 39.01 22.58 -6.31
N PHE A 83 37.70 22.41 -6.24
CA PHE A 83 36.76 22.81 -7.29
C PHE A 83 36.10 24.18 -7.07
N ALA A 84 36.35 24.87 -5.94
CA ALA A 84 35.80 26.20 -5.67
C ALA A 84 36.22 27.25 -6.73
N LEU A 85 37.41 27.10 -7.30
CA LEU A 85 37.93 27.94 -8.39
C LEU A 85 37.10 27.90 -9.67
N LEU A 86 36.33 26.84 -9.90
CA LEU A 86 35.52 26.70 -11.11
C LEU A 86 34.26 27.59 -11.09
N GLU A 87 33.75 27.96 -9.92
CA GLU A 87 32.58 28.84 -9.80
C GLU A 87 32.92 30.28 -10.19
N THR A 88 34.13 30.74 -9.84
CA THR A 88 34.62 32.08 -10.18
C THR A 88 34.72 32.28 -11.69
N ILE A 89 35.16 31.26 -12.43
CA ILE A 89 35.34 31.31 -13.89
C ILE A 89 33.99 31.39 -14.62
N LYS A 90 32.91 30.85 -14.05
CA LYS A 90 31.58 30.86 -14.69
C LYS A 90 30.86 32.21 -14.64
N THR A 91 31.33 33.16 -13.84
CA THR A 91 30.60 34.42 -13.56
C THR A 91 31.09 35.60 -14.42
N THR A 92 32.12 35.39 -15.26
CA THR A 92 32.60 36.42 -16.21
C THR A 92 32.13 36.08 -17.62
N GLN A 93 30.91 36.52 -17.96
CA GLN A 93 30.47 36.81 -19.33
C GLN A 93 29.60 38.06 -19.33
#